data_AF-A0A7X9DDH4-F1
#
_entry.id   AF-A0A7X9DDH4-F1
#
_cell.length_a   1.000
_cell.length_b   1.000
_cell.length_c   1.000
_cell.angle_alpha   90.00
_cell.angle_beta   90.00
_cell.angle_gamma   90.00
#
_symmetry.space_group_name_H-M   'P 1'
#
loop_
_entity.id
_entity.type
_entity.pdbx_description
1 polymer ?
#
loop_
_entity_poly.entity_id
_entity_poly.type
_entity_poly.pdbx_seq_one_letter_code
_entity_poly.pdbx_strand_id
1 'polypeptide(L)'
;MKAISSSQKILYIADNAGEIVADKLLMEHLPVEKITCVVRGNPVINDATMEDAQSIGLNAIVRVITTGDSTPGINLSRCSKEFLYELSQADMVILKGQGNFETMIDAPLEGIVKKDVKMFFIFKVKCLPVAWFIHRCLGDSAFILREI
;
A
#
# COMPACT_ATOMS: atom_id res chain seq x y z
N MET A 1 -9.33 7.30 12.37
CA MET A 1 -9.62 6.53 13.60
C MET A 1 -10.73 5.49 13.41
N LYS A 2 -11.97 5.84 13.00
CA LYS A 2 -13.08 4.86 12.89
C LYS A 2 -12.77 3.62 12.02
N ALA A 3 -12.21 3.81 10.82
CA ALA A 3 -11.85 2.68 9.95
C ALA A 3 -10.81 1.75 10.60
N ILE A 4 -9.71 2.33 11.12
CA ILE A 4 -8.65 1.59 11.83
C ILE A 4 -9.22 0.80 13.02
N SER A 5 -10.14 1.39 13.80
CA SER A 5 -10.73 0.70 14.96
C SER A 5 -11.65 -0.47 14.56
N SER A 6 -12.32 -0.39 13.41
CA SER A 6 -13.20 -1.47 12.93
C SER A 6 -12.46 -2.60 12.21
N SER A 7 -11.28 -2.30 11.63
CA SER A 7 -10.50 -3.28 10.89
C SER A 7 -9.80 -4.27 11.82
N GLN A 8 -9.78 -5.55 11.43
CA GLN A 8 -9.02 -6.61 12.08
C GLN A 8 -7.75 -6.95 11.29
N LYS A 9 -7.79 -6.78 9.96
CA LYS A 9 -6.64 -6.96 9.06
C LYS A 9 -6.39 -5.70 8.24
N ILE A 10 -5.21 -5.11 8.42
CA ILE A 10 -4.73 -3.91 7.72
C ILE A 10 -3.58 -4.33 6.82
N LEU A 11 -3.75 -4.16 5.50
CA LEU A 11 -2.68 -4.37 4.55
C LEU A 11 -2.03 -3.02 4.22
N TYR A 12 -0.75 -2.86 4.57
CA TYR A 12 0.00 -1.62 4.36
C TYR A 12 0.98 -1.81 3.20
N ILE A 13 0.72 -1.20 2.06
CA ILE A 13 1.54 -1.33 0.85
C ILE A 13 2.46 -0.11 0.74
N ALA A 14 3.75 -0.34 0.98
CA ALA A 14 4.79 0.67 0.90
C ALA A 14 5.09 1.09 -0.55
N ASP A 15 5.78 2.22 -0.71
CA ASP A 15 6.25 2.72 -2.01
C ASP A 15 7.78 2.75 -2.02
N ASN A 16 8.39 3.83 -1.54
CA ASN A 16 9.82 4.09 -1.72
C ASN A 16 10.70 3.63 -0.55
N ALA A 17 11.92 3.22 -0.86
CA ALA A 17 13.03 3.15 0.08
C ALA A 17 13.28 4.56 0.68
N GLY A 18 13.68 4.61 1.95
CA GLY A 18 13.75 5.85 2.74
C GLY A 18 12.39 6.33 3.26
N GLU A 19 11.34 6.37 2.44
CA GLU A 19 9.97 6.66 2.89
C GLU A 19 9.48 5.62 3.90
N ILE A 20 9.87 4.36 3.71
CA ILE A 20 9.53 3.24 4.62
C ILE A 20 10.00 3.46 6.07
N VAL A 21 10.99 4.34 6.32
CA VAL A 21 11.40 4.75 7.67
C VAL A 21 10.30 5.57 8.35
N ALA A 22 9.69 6.51 7.63
CA ALA A 22 8.55 7.27 8.14
C ALA A 22 7.30 6.39 8.26
N ASP A 23 7.14 5.41 7.36
CA ASP A 23 6.03 4.47 7.42
C ASP A 23 6.11 3.56 8.64
N LYS A 24 7.31 3.14 9.04
CA LYS A 24 7.54 2.43 10.31
C LYS A 24 7.01 3.24 11.50
N LEU A 25 7.39 4.52 11.59
CA LEU A 25 6.90 5.40 12.67
C LEU A 25 5.37 5.53 12.63
N LEU A 26 4.77 5.63 11.45
CA LEU A 26 3.31 5.67 11.34
C LEU A 26 2.68 4.35 11.81
N MET A 27 3.22 3.21 11.40
CA MET A 27 2.72 1.89 11.80
C MET A 27 2.80 1.66 13.31
N GLU A 28 3.84 2.17 13.99
CA GLU A 28 3.97 2.12 15.46
C GLU A 28 2.84 2.88 16.19
N HIS A 29 2.17 3.83 15.53
CA HIS A 29 1.00 4.55 16.06
C HIS A 29 -0.33 3.90 15.66
N LEU A 30 -0.30 2.77 14.94
CA LEU A 30 -1.44 1.96 14.57
C LEU A 30 -1.42 0.65 15.36
N PRO A 31 -2.52 -0.14 15.37
CA PRO A 31 -2.53 -1.47 15.98
C PRO A 31 -1.61 -2.43 15.20
N VAL A 32 -0.32 -2.47 15.55
CA VAL A 32 0.74 -3.19 14.84
C VAL A 32 0.43 -4.66 14.63
N GLU A 33 -0.27 -5.29 15.57
CA GLU A 33 -0.68 -6.68 15.51
C GLU A 33 -1.69 -6.99 14.39
N LYS A 34 -2.33 -5.96 13.84
CA LYS A 34 -3.28 -6.06 12.72
C LYS A 34 -2.64 -5.80 11.37
N ILE A 35 -1.37 -5.40 11.33
CA ILE A 35 -0.71 -4.89 10.13
C ILE A 35 0.13 -5.98 9.48
N THR A 36 -0.13 -6.20 8.19
CA THR A 36 0.82 -6.83 7.27
C THR A 36 1.38 -5.74 6.36
N CYS A 37 2.68 -5.47 6.42
CA CYS A 37 3.37 -4.58 5.50
C CYS A 37 3.78 -5.33 4.22
N VAL A 38 3.60 -4.69 3.08
CA VAL A 38 3.95 -5.22 1.76
C VAL A 38 4.97 -4.29 1.11
N VAL A 39 6.10 -4.88 0.73
CA VAL A 39 7.17 -4.24 -0.06
C VAL A 39 7.25 -4.88 -1.45
N ARG A 40 8.08 -4.36 -2.36
CA ARG A 40 8.26 -4.99 -3.68
C ARG A 40 9.00 -6.31 -3.59
N GLY A 41 8.74 -7.19 -4.55
CA GLY A 41 9.38 -8.51 -4.64
C GLY A 41 10.84 -8.45 -5.06
N ASN A 42 11.18 -7.47 -5.89
CA ASN A 42 12.54 -7.23 -6.37
C ASN A 42 12.79 -5.73 -6.55
N PRO A 43 14.05 -5.28 -6.62
CA PRO A 43 14.37 -3.88 -6.88
C PRO A 43 13.68 -3.35 -8.14
N VAL A 44 12.99 -2.23 -8.00
CA VAL A 44 12.37 -1.50 -9.10
C VAL A 44 12.44 0.00 -8.78
N ILE A 45 13.25 0.72 -9.56
CA ILE A 45 13.55 2.14 -9.34
C ILE A 45 14.09 2.36 -7.92
N ASN A 46 13.27 2.95 -7.04
CA ASN A 46 13.60 3.26 -5.66
C ASN A 46 12.54 2.70 -4.70
N ASP A 47 11.74 1.74 -5.15
CA ASP A 47 10.72 1.13 -4.31
C ASP A 47 11.36 0.28 -3.21
N ALA A 48 10.76 0.29 -2.02
CA ALA A 48 11.23 -0.48 -0.88
C ALA A 48 11.09 -1.98 -1.14
N THR A 49 12.10 -2.73 -0.70
CA THR A 49 12.19 -4.20 -0.80
C THR A 49 12.21 -4.83 0.59
N MET A 50 12.27 -6.17 0.63
CA MET A 50 12.44 -6.91 1.90
C MET A 50 13.76 -6.53 2.60
N GLU A 51 14.82 -6.27 1.85
CA GLU A 51 16.11 -5.85 2.40
C GLU A 51 16.00 -4.50 3.12
N ASP A 52 15.32 -3.52 2.50
CA ASP A 52 15.06 -2.22 3.12
C ASP A 52 14.26 -2.36 4.42
N ALA A 53 13.19 -3.17 4.42
CA ALA A 53 12.38 -3.42 5.61
C ALA A 53 13.19 -4.07 6.74
N GLN A 54 14.07 -5.01 6.42
CA GLN A 54 14.96 -5.65 7.39
C GLN A 54 16.00 -4.67 7.94
N SER A 55 16.58 -3.83 7.09
CA SER A 55 17.63 -2.86 7.47
C SER A 55 17.15 -1.87 8.53
N ILE A 56 15.85 -1.52 8.53
CA ILE A 56 15.24 -0.61 9.50
C ILE A 56 14.57 -1.35 10.68
N GLY A 57 14.66 -2.69 10.71
CA GLY A 57 14.05 -3.54 11.73
C GLY A 57 12.51 -3.54 11.69
N LEU A 58 11.88 -3.30 10.54
CA LEU A 58 10.41 -3.27 10.43
C LEU A 58 9.79 -4.64 10.68
N ASN A 59 10.48 -5.70 10.26
CA ASN A 59 10.10 -7.10 10.47
C ASN A 59 10.07 -7.53 11.94
N ALA A 60 10.60 -6.72 12.87
CA ALA A 60 10.49 -6.95 14.30
C ALA A 60 9.19 -6.38 14.91
N ILE A 61 8.45 -5.55 14.16
CA ILE A 61 7.27 -4.82 14.65
C ILE A 61 6.00 -5.32 13.97
N VAL A 62 6.07 -5.52 12.65
CA VAL A 62 4.94 -6.01 11.84
C VAL A 62 5.40 -7.15 10.96
N ARG A 63 4.44 -7.98 10.52
CA ARG A 63 4.72 -8.97 9.48
C ARG A 63 5.00 -8.24 8.17
N VAL A 64 6.09 -8.61 7.49
CA VAL A 64 6.45 -8.06 6.18
C VAL A 64 6.38 -9.18 5.14
N ILE A 65 5.71 -8.92 4.02
CA ILE A 65 5.66 -9.79 2.84
C ILE A 65 6.03 -8.99 1.60
N THR A 66 6.10 -9.64 0.43
CA THR A 66 6.35 -8.95 -0.83
C THR A 66 5.20 -9.09 -1.82
N THR A 67 5.06 -8.14 -2.74
CA THR A 67 4.20 -8.29 -3.91
C THR A 67 4.61 -9.49 -4.78
N GLY A 68 5.84 -9.99 -4.65
CA GLY A 68 6.41 -11.02 -5.51
C GLY A 68 6.74 -10.56 -6.93
N ASP A 69 6.58 -9.26 -7.22
CA ASP A 69 6.76 -8.68 -8.54
C ASP A 69 7.62 -7.41 -8.48
N SER A 70 8.12 -6.97 -9.63
CA SER A 70 9.00 -5.81 -9.82
C SER A 70 8.33 -4.71 -10.65
N THR A 71 7.01 -4.55 -10.56
CA THR A 71 6.27 -3.46 -11.20
C THR A 71 6.23 -2.24 -10.26
N PRO A 72 6.48 -1.00 -10.75
CA PRO A 72 6.13 0.19 -10.00
C PRO A 72 4.60 0.28 -9.87
N GLY A 73 4.07 0.06 -8.67
CA GLY A 73 2.64 -0.16 -8.43
C GLY A 73 2.28 -1.64 -8.25
N ILE A 74 1.07 -2.03 -8.65
CA ILE A 74 0.56 -3.39 -8.45
C ILE A 74 0.04 -3.97 -9.76
N ASN A 75 0.68 -5.04 -10.22
CA ASN A 75 0.15 -5.87 -11.29
C ASN A 75 -0.45 -7.16 -10.70
N LEU A 76 -1.78 -7.17 -10.50
CA LEU A 76 -2.50 -8.28 -9.87
C LEU A 76 -2.21 -9.64 -10.50
N SER A 77 -1.99 -9.69 -11.82
CA SER A 77 -1.73 -10.94 -12.55
C SER A 77 -0.33 -11.54 -12.30
N ARG A 78 0.60 -10.73 -11.79
CA ARG A 78 2.00 -11.11 -11.54
C ARG A 78 2.32 -11.24 -10.06
N CYS A 79 1.42 -10.82 -9.18
CA CYS A 79 1.68 -10.82 -7.75
C CYS A 79 1.76 -12.23 -7.18
N SER A 80 2.49 -12.37 -6.07
CA SER A 80 2.61 -13.61 -5.33
C SER A 80 1.25 -14.08 -4.81
N LYS A 81 1.10 -15.41 -4.65
CA LYS A 81 -0.08 -16.01 -4.04
C LYS A 81 -0.28 -15.51 -2.60
N GLU A 82 0.81 -15.27 -1.87
CA GLU A 82 0.76 -14.75 -0.51
C GLU A 82 0.20 -13.33 -0.48
N PHE A 83 0.67 -12.44 -1.35
CA PHE A 83 0.13 -11.08 -1.45
C PHE A 83 -1.35 -11.07 -1.82
N LEU A 84 -1.74 -11.84 -2.84
CA LEU A 84 -3.15 -11.92 -3.26
C LEU A 84 -4.04 -12.48 -2.14
N TYR A 85 -3.55 -13.46 -1.38
CA TYR A 85 -4.25 -13.96 -0.21
C TYR A 85 -4.43 -12.86 0.83
N GLU A 86 -3.37 -12.16 1.25
CA GLU A 86 -3.47 -11.09 2.25
C GLU A 86 -4.38 -9.94 1.78
N LEU A 87 -4.32 -9.57 0.49
CA LEU A 87 -5.22 -8.60 -0.13
C LEU A 87 -6.69 -9.06 -0.05
N SER A 88 -6.97 -10.34 -0.29
CA SER A 88 -8.33 -10.89 -0.19
C SER A 88 -8.87 -10.90 1.24
N GLN A 89 -7.99 -10.88 2.24
CA GLN A 89 -8.35 -10.96 3.64
C GLN A 89 -8.40 -9.59 4.33
N ALA A 90 -7.91 -8.52 3.70
CA ALA A 90 -7.84 -7.19 4.28
C ALA A 90 -9.24 -6.59 4.52
N ASP A 91 -9.44 -5.97 5.68
CA ASP A 91 -10.61 -5.11 5.96
C ASP A 91 -10.30 -3.65 5.60
N MET A 92 -9.02 -3.31 5.53
CA MET A 92 -8.51 -2.01 5.15
C MET A 92 -7.17 -2.18 4.45
N VAL A 93 -6.97 -1.41 3.38
CA VAL A 93 -5.71 -1.35 2.64
C VAL A 93 -5.21 0.09 2.66
N ILE A 94 -3.95 0.31 3.03
CA ILE A 94 -3.26 1.59 2.90
C ILE A 94 -2.27 1.45 1.76
N LEU A 95 -2.38 2.29 0.73
CA LEU A 95 -1.52 2.28 -0.43
C LEU A 95 -0.72 3.58 -0.47
N LYS A 96 0.59 3.46 -0.29
CA LYS A 96 1.52 4.58 -0.39
C LYS A 96 1.92 4.81 -1.85
N GLY A 97 2.15 6.05 -2.24
CA GLY A 97 2.74 6.36 -3.54
C GLY A 97 1.77 6.40 -4.72
N GLN A 98 2.16 7.14 -5.76
CA GLN A 98 1.33 7.39 -6.93
C GLN A 98 1.19 6.14 -7.82
N GLY A 99 2.23 5.29 -7.92
CA GLY A 99 2.17 4.07 -8.74
C GLY A 99 1.12 3.09 -8.22
N ASN A 100 1.06 2.89 -6.89
CA ASN A 100 0.02 2.07 -6.28
C ASN A 100 -1.39 2.67 -6.50
N PHE A 101 -1.54 4.00 -6.50
CA PHE A 101 -2.79 4.68 -6.84
C PHE A 101 -3.21 4.41 -8.29
N GLU A 102 -2.32 4.69 -9.25
CA GLU A 102 -2.59 4.53 -10.68
C GLU A 102 -3.01 3.10 -11.04
N THR A 103 -2.41 2.09 -10.41
CA THR A 103 -2.73 0.70 -10.70
C THR A 103 -3.99 0.18 -10.00
N MET A 104 -4.42 0.79 -8.90
CA MET A 104 -5.47 0.22 -8.03
C MET A 104 -6.70 1.09 -7.86
N ILE A 105 -6.73 2.34 -8.34
CA ILE A 105 -7.92 3.19 -8.19
C ILE A 105 -9.14 2.66 -8.97
N ASP A 106 -8.92 2.12 -10.17
CA ASP A 106 -9.98 1.57 -11.03
C ASP A 106 -9.80 0.07 -11.30
N ALA A 107 -8.90 -0.61 -10.57
CA ALA A 107 -8.68 -2.04 -10.72
C ALA A 107 -9.99 -2.84 -10.47
N PRO A 108 -10.27 -3.89 -11.28
CA PRO A 108 -11.44 -4.75 -11.09
C PRO A 108 -11.18 -5.72 -9.92
N LEU A 109 -11.60 -5.32 -8.72
CA LEU A 109 -11.30 -6.03 -7.48
C LEU A 109 -12.49 -6.85 -6.94
N GLU A 110 -13.65 -6.80 -7.63
CA GLU A 110 -14.82 -7.62 -7.31
C GLU A 110 -14.44 -9.11 -7.27
N GLY A 111 -14.77 -9.79 -6.16
CA GLY A 111 -14.41 -11.19 -5.94
C GLY A 111 -12.93 -11.46 -5.63
N ILE A 112 -12.07 -10.43 -5.63
CA ILE A 112 -10.67 -10.51 -5.17
C ILE A 112 -10.57 -10.05 -3.72
N VAL A 113 -11.22 -8.93 -3.39
CA VAL A 113 -11.22 -8.34 -2.05
C VAL A 113 -12.56 -8.57 -1.34
N LYS A 114 -12.58 -8.37 -0.03
CA LYS A 114 -13.83 -8.36 0.74
C LYS A 114 -14.73 -7.21 0.26
N LYS A 115 -16.04 -7.46 0.32
CA LYS A 115 -17.03 -6.40 0.25
C LYS A 115 -16.83 -5.39 1.37
N ASP A 116 -17.06 -4.12 1.08
CA ASP A 116 -16.92 -2.95 1.93
C ASP A 116 -15.48 -2.68 2.39
N VAL A 117 -14.48 -3.24 1.69
CA VAL A 117 -13.06 -2.97 1.99
C VAL A 117 -12.74 -1.51 1.71
N LYS A 118 -11.99 -0.88 2.64
CA LYS A 118 -11.57 0.51 2.52
C LYS A 118 -10.14 0.60 2.05
N MET A 119 -9.93 1.19 0.87
CA MET A 119 -8.61 1.42 0.30
C MET A 119 -8.27 2.90 0.42
N PHE A 120 -7.25 3.21 1.22
CA PHE A 120 -6.75 4.55 1.45
C PHE A 120 -5.47 4.77 0.67
N PHE A 121 -5.51 5.68 -0.29
CA PHE A 121 -4.35 6.10 -1.08
C PHE A 121 -3.71 7.33 -0.46
N ILE A 122 -2.40 7.27 -0.20
CA ILE A 122 -1.64 8.37 0.39
C ILE A 122 -0.40 8.62 -0.47
N PHE A 123 -0.38 9.73 -1.20
CA PHE A 123 0.71 10.03 -2.12
C PHE A 123 0.86 11.53 -2.38
N LYS A 124 1.97 11.90 -3.03
CA LYS A 124 2.17 13.25 -3.59
C LYS A 124 1.89 13.19 -5.09
N VAL A 125 1.17 14.18 -5.62
CA VAL A 125 0.89 14.30 -7.06
C VAL A 125 2.18 14.66 -7.79
N LYS A 126 2.68 13.74 -8.62
CA LYS A 126 3.97 13.84 -9.33
C LYS A 126 3.83 14.17 -10.82
N CYS A 127 2.62 14.13 -11.39
CA CYS A 127 2.42 14.42 -12.81
C CYS A 127 1.06 15.09 -13.11
N LEU A 128 0.99 15.81 -14.24
CA LEU A 128 -0.22 16.51 -14.69
C LEU A 128 -1.41 15.56 -14.96
N PRO A 129 -1.24 14.37 -15.58
CA PRO A 129 -2.37 13.45 -15.77
C PRO A 129 -3.09 13.10 -14.47
N VAL A 130 -2.34 12.74 -13.42
CA VAL A 130 -2.93 12.45 -12.11
C VAL A 130 -3.52 13.71 -11.49
N ALA A 131 -2.82 14.85 -11.57
CA ALA A 131 -3.33 16.14 -11.07
C ALA A 131 -4.73 16.46 -11.65
N TRP A 132 -4.89 16.30 -12.96
CA TRP A 132 -6.17 16.52 -13.63
C TRP A 132 -7.21 15.48 -13.25
N PHE A 133 -6.84 14.19 -13.17
CA PHE A 133 -7.74 13.10 -12.83
C PHE A 133 -8.37 13.26 -11.44
N ILE A 134 -7.61 13.73 -10.45
CA ILE A 134 -8.09 13.92 -9.06
C ILE A 134 -8.46 15.36 -8.72
N HIS A 135 -8.46 16.26 -9.70
CA HIS A 135 -8.71 17.70 -9.53
C HIS A 135 -7.84 18.37 -8.45
N ARG A 136 -6.52 18.13 -8.51
CA ARG A 136 -5.51 18.72 -7.62
C ARG A 136 -4.37 19.36 -8.42
N CYS A 137 -3.50 20.08 -7.72
CA CYS A 137 -2.31 20.67 -8.31
C CYS A 137 -1.13 19.68 -8.29
N LEU A 138 -0.22 19.85 -9.25
CA LEU A 138 1.07 19.17 -9.22
C LEU A 138 1.81 19.53 -7.91
N GLY A 139 2.28 18.52 -7.19
CA GLY A 139 2.97 18.68 -5.92
C GLY A 139 2.06 18.62 -4.68
N ASP A 140 0.74 18.59 -4.84
CA ASP A 140 -0.18 18.43 -3.70
C ASP A 140 -0.01 17.06 -3.03
N SER A 141 -0.22 17.01 -1.71
CA SER A 141 -0.46 15.75 -1.01
C SER A 141 -1.92 15.33 -1.22
N ALA A 142 -2.11 14.08 -1.61
CA ALA A 142 -3.41 13.47 -1.86
C ALA A 142 -3.70 12.37 -0.83
N PHE A 143 -4.94 12.39 -0.33
CA PHE A 143 -5.52 11.34 0.48
C PHE A 143 -6.88 10.98 -0.14
N ILE A 144 -6.99 9.78 -0.70
CA ILE A 144 -8.18 9.33 -1.44
C ILE A 144 -8.69 8.03 -0.83
N LEU A 145 -10.02 7.92 -0.70
CA LEU A 145 -10.69 6.70 -0.24
C LEU A 145 -11.44 6.08 -1.41
N ARG A 146 -11.21 4.78 -1.65
CA ARG A 146 -12.06 3.92 -2.46
C ARG A 146 -12.69 2.87 -1.56
N GLU A 147 -14.01 2.74 -1.62
CA GLU A 147 -14.76 1.64 -1.01
C GLU A 147 -15.25 0.73 -2.14
N ILE A 148 -15.17 -0.59 -1.94
CA ILE A 148 -15.58 -1.62 -2.91
C ILE A 148 -16.76 -2.38 -2.32
#